data_AF-A0AAV0XN79-F1
#
_entry.id   AF-A0AAV0XN79-F1
#
_cell.length_a   1.000
_cell.length_b   1.000
_cell.length_c   1.000
_cell.angle_alpha   90.00
_cell.angle_beta   90.00
_cell.angle_gamma   90.00
#
_symmetry.space_group_name_H-M   'P 1'
#
loop_
_entity.id
_entity.type
_entity.pdbx_description
1 polymer ?
#
loop_
_entity_poly.entity_id
_entity_poly.type
_entity_poly.pdbx_seq_one_letter_code
_entity_poly.pdbx_strand_id
1 'polypeptide(L)'
;MFEKKGKIISKSNEYNDNKKRTRKLNIRLNPLDYGKGPDSQLNHSEKFKVECFLPVIDQMSSAISQRLKAYEVICDRFGFFGQLNNLSNEELQEAAKKLVAVYDDDLHELLFVEIIHFSEFIKLYSKPTEMSNEHFMYKTLIEKDVISAFPNVEIALRMYLVIMVTNCSSERTFSRLKIIKNRLRTTMNEDRLNFLSVMSIESDVLDNLSFDDIIDDFAEKKSRKVCNL
;
A
#
# COMPACT_ATOMS: atom_id res chain seq x y z
N MET A 1 -2.47 -2.69 31.16
CA MET A 1 -1.50 -2.27 32.21
C MET A 1 -1.78 -0.86 32.75
N PHE A 2 -2.22 0.08 31.91
CA PHE A 2 -2.51 1.48 32.30
C PHE A 2 -3.78 1.68 33.14
N GLU A 3 -4.80 0.84 32.92
CA GLU A 3 -6.08 0.88 33.67
C GLU A 3 -5.90 0.63 35.17
N LYS A 4 -5.03 -0.32 35.53
CA LYS A 4 -4.71 -0.66 36.92
C LYS A 4 -3.99 0.50 37.64
N LYS A 5 -3.10 1.21 36.94
CA LYS A 5 -2.42 2.40 37.47
C LYS A 5 -3.38 3.58 37.66
N GLY A 6 -4.32 3.78 36.73
CA GLY A 6 -5.36 4.80 36.86
C GLY A 6 -6.29 4.59 38.07
N LYS A 7 -6.63 3.34 38.37
CA LYS A 7 -7.50 2.97 39.49
C LYS A 7 -6.88 3.28 40.87
N ILE A 8 -5.56 3.13 40.99
CA ILE A 8 -4.81 3.40 42.24
C ILE A 8 -4.77 4.91 42.55
N ILE A 9 -4.66 5.75 41.51
CA ILE A 9 -4.54 7.21 41.66
C ILE A 9 -5.88 7.86 42.02
N SER A 10 -7.00 7.34 41.48
CA SER A 10 -8.32 7.95 41.61
C SER A 10 -9.02 7.70 42.95
N LYS A 11 -8.56 6.76 43.78
CA LYS A 11 -9.20 6.33 45.06
C LYS A 11 -10.72 6.04 44.98
N SER A 12 -11.25 5.84 43.78
CA SER A 12 -12.66 5.55 43.51
C SER A 12 -12.77 4.16 42.89
N ASN A 13 -13.46 3.25 43.57
CA ASN A 13 -13.60 1.86 43.12
C ASN A 13 -14.64 1.66 42.01
N GLU A 14 -15.52 2.62 41.80
CA GLU A 14 -16.57 2.59 40.78
C GLU A 14 -16.57 3.88 39.97
N TYR A 15 -16.63 3.75 38.65
CA TYR A 15 -16.97 4.85 37.76
C TYR A 15 -18.41 5.22 38.08
N ASN A 16 -18.66 6.44 38.57
CA ASN A 16 -20.00 6.88 38.95
C ASN A 16 -20.83 7.25 37.69
N ASP A 17 -21.04 6.29 36.80
CA ASP A 17 -21.86 6.45 35.59
C ASP A 17 -23.37 6.34 35.89
N ASN A 18 -23.75 5.97 37.11
CA ASN A 18 -25.14 5.73 37.50
C ASN A 18 -25.95 6.98 37.86
N LYS A 19 -25.43 8.20 37.65
CA LYS A 19 -26.16 9.45 37.90
C LYS A 19 -26.30 10.27 36.62
N LYS A 20 -27.01 9.75 35.61
CA LYS A 20 -27.44 10.55 34.47
C LYS A 20 -28.90 10.99 34.63
N ARG A 21 -29.11 12.31 34.60
CA ARG A 21 -30.43 12.95 34.54
C ARG A 21 -31.07 12.56 33.19
N THR A 22 -32.16 11.80 33.21
CA THR A 22 -32.95 11.50 32.01
C THR A 22 -33.68 12.76 31.56
N ARG A 23 -33.18 13.44 30.52
CA ARG A 23 -33.97 14.42 29.77
C ARG A 23 -34.81 13.64 28.77
N LYS A 24 -36.14 13.57 28.98
CA LYS A 24 -37.08 13.18 27.93
C LYS A 24 -37.00 14.25 26.83
N LEU A 25 -36.43 13.92 25.67
CA LEU A 25 -36.61 14.71 24.47
C LEU A 25 -38.08 14.59 24.05
N ASN A 26 -38.73 15.72 23.82
CA ASN A 26 -40.09 15.74 23.30
C ASN A 26 -40.02 15.40 21.81
N ILE A 27 -40.13 14.12 21.46
CA ILE A 27 -40.11 13.65 20.08
C ILE A 27 -41.54 13.76 19.55
N ARG A 28 -41.77 14.63 18.56
CA ARG A 28 -42.93 14.49 17.67
C ARG A 28 -42.61 13.34 16.73
N LEU A 29 -43.31 12.22 16.87
CA LEU A 29 -43.13 11.04 16.03
C LEU A 29 -43.50 11.41 14.58
N ASN A 30 -42.52 11.34 13.67
CA ASN A 30 -42.81 11.34 12.24
C ASN A 30 -43.35 9.95 11.84
N PRO A 31 -44.31 9.85 10.90
CA PRO A 31 -44.96 8.58 10.53
C PRO A 31 -44.03 7.45 10.03
N LEU A 32 -42.75 7.74 9.75
CA LEU A 32 -41.75 6.76 9.29
C LEU A 32 -40.90 6.15 10.43
N ASP A 33 -41.08 6.55 11.69
CA ASP A 33 -40.28 6.05 12.83
C ASP A 33 -40.91 4.78 13.49
N TYR A 34 -41.90 4.15 12.85
CA TYR A 34 -42.50 2.87 13.26
C TYR A 34 -41.50 1.72 13.06
N GLY A 35 -40.50 1.61 13.93
CA GLY A 35 -39.51 0.54 13.86
C GLY A 35 -38.28 0.72 14.74
N LYS A 36 -38.06 1.91 15.31
CA LYS A 36 -37.04 2.06 16.35
C LYS A 36 -37.57 1.42 17.64
N GLY A 37 -37.12 0.19 17.89
CA GLY A 37 -37.23 -0.44 19.21
C GLY A 37 -36.67 0.51 20.29
N PRO A 38 -37.03 0.30 21.57
CA PRO A 38 -36.57 1.18 22.64
C PRO A 38 -35.04 1.28 22.56
N ASP A 39 -34.51 2.51 22.44
CA ASP A 39 -33.08 2.76 22.48
C ASP A 39 -32.51 2.00 23.68
N SER A 40 -31.81 0.89 23.43
CA SER A 40 -31.10 0.18 24.49
C SER A 40 -30.14 1.19 25.09
N GLN A 41 -30.30 1.47 26.38
CA GLN A 41 -29.35 2.31 27.12
C GLN A 41 -28.06 1.52 27.30
N LEU A 42 -27.27 1.43 26.22
CA LEU A 42 -25.97 0.79 26.23
C LEU A 42 -25.05 1.60 27.13
N ASN A 43 -24.32 0.91 28.00
CA ASN A 43 -23.27 1.54 28.79
C ASN A 43 -22.24 2.17 27.83
N HIS A 44 -21.52 3.24 28.21
CA HIS A 44 -20.53 3.89 27.33
C HIS A 44 -19.48 2.91 26.79
N SER A 45 -19.12 1.88 27.57
CA SER A 45 -18.28 0.77 27.14
C SER A 45 -18.92 -0.08 26.03
N GLU A 46 -20.20 -0.43 26.17
CA GLU A 46 -20.93 -1.26 25.19
C GLU A 46 -21.22 -0.48 23.91
N LYS A 47 -21.55 0.82 24.04
CA LYS A 47 -21.72 1.72 22.92
C LYS A 47 -20.41 1.85 22.13
N PHE A 48 -19.29 2.08 22.81
CA PHE A 48 -17.97 2.10 22.16
C PHE A 48 -17.64 0.75 21.50
N LYS A 49 -17.97 -0.36 22.15
CA LYS A 49 -17.72 -1.70 21.61
C LYS A 49 -18.49 -1.94 20.30
N VAL A 50 -19.78 -1.59 20.27
CA VAL A 50 -20.67 -1.85 19.13
C VAL A 50 -20.49 -0.84 18.01
N GLU A 51 -20.34 0.45 18.32
CA GLU A 51 -20.28 1.51 17.30
C GLU A 51 -18.86 1.78 16.78
N CYS A 52 -17.82 1.50 17.56
CA CYS A 52 -16.44 1.81 17.18
C CYS A 52 -15.57 0.56 17.07
N PHE A 53 -15.47 -0.24 18.15
CA PHE A 53 -14.49 -1.32 18.19
C PHE A 53 -14.78 -2.43 17.17
N LEU A 54 -15.99 -2.99 17.19
CA LEU A 54 -16.36 -4.05 16.25
C LEU A 54 -16.31 -3.58 14.79
N PRO A 55 -16.85 -2.41 14.40
CA PRO A 55 -16.71 -1.90 13.04
C PRO A 55 -15.27 -1.68 12.60
N VAL A 56 -14.37 -1.25 13.48
CA VAL A 56 -12.93 -1.12 13.15
C VAL A 56 -12.29 -2.49 12.90
N ILE A 57 -12.62 -3.50 13.71
CA ILE A 57 -12.11 -4.87 13.52
C ILE A 57 -12.66 -5.47 12.23
N ASP A 58 -13.95 -5.31 11.95
CA ASP A 58 -14.57 -5.79 10.72
C ASP A 58 -13.97 -5.09 9.49
N GLN A 59 -13.76 -3.78 9.57
CA GLN A 59 -13.10 -3.01 8.51
C GLN A 59 -11.66 -3.47 8.30
N MET A 60 -10.91 -3.73 9.38
CA MET A 60 -9.54 -4.24 9.29
C MET A 60 -9.52 -5.64 8.66
N SER A 61 -10.39 -6.53 9.10
CA SER A 61 -10.53 -7.87 8.55
C SER A 61 -10.86 -7.82 7.06
N SER A 62 -11.88 -7.04 6.69
CA SER A 62 -12.29 -6.82 5.30
C SER A 62 -11.15 -6.26 4.44
N ALA A 63 -10.43 -5.25 4.93
CA ALA A 63 -9.30 -4.66 4.22
C ALA A 63 -8.15 -5.66 4.01
N ILE A 64 -7.83 -6.48 5.03
CA ILE A 64 -6.82 -7.54 4.91
C ILE A 64 -7.26 -8.59 3.90
N SER A 65 -8.51 -9.05 3.97
CA SER A 65 -9.05 -10.02 3.01
C SER A 65 -9.04 -9.49 1.57
N GLN A 66 -9.35 -8.21 1.36
CA GLN A 66 -9.26 -7.59 0.03
C GLN A 66 -7.83 -7.54 -0.49
N ARG A 67 -6.85 -7.18 0.35
CA ARG A 67 -5.44 -7.15 -0.03
C ARG A 67 -4.91 -8.54 -0.35
N LEU A 68 -5.30 -9.54 0.46
CA LEU A 68 -4.87 -10.92 0.26
C LEU A 68 -5.30 -11.48 -1.10
N LYS A 69 -6.53 -11.17 -1.55
CA LYS A 69 -6.99 -11.53 -2.90
C LYS A 69 -6.09 -10.98 -4.02
N ALA A 70 -5.60 -9.75 -3.87
CA ALA A 70 -4.67 -9.19 -4.86
C ALA A 70 -3.33 -9.93 -4.86
N TYR A 71 -2.85 -10.35 -3.69
CA TYR A 71 -1.65 -11.18 -3.57
C TYR A 71 -1.85 -12.60 -4.11
N GLU A 72 -3.02 -13.21 -3.95
CA GLU A 72 -3.34 -14.50 -4.58
C GLU A 72 -3.13 -14.45 -6.09
N VAL A 73 -3.64 -13.40 -6.76
CA VAL A 73 -3.43 -13.21 -8.21
C VAL A 73 -1.96 -13.05 -8.57
N ILE A 74 -1.17 -12.38 -7.74
CA ILE A 74 0.28 -12.21 -7.98
C ILE A 74 1.01 -13.54 -7.76
N CYS A 75 0.66 -14.29 -6.72
CA CYS A 75 1.20 -15.63 -6.45
C CYS A 75 0.84 -16.61 -7.57
N ASP A 76 -0.36 -16.55 -8.13
CA ASP A 76 -0.76 -17.39 -9.27
C ASP A 76 0.08 -17.09 -10.52
N ARG A 77 0.50 -15.84 -10.71
CA ARG A 77 1.31 -15.41 -11.87
C ARG A 77 2.80 -15.66 -11.70
N PHE A 78 3.37 -15.32 -10.54
CA PHE A 78 4.82 -15.29 -10.31
C PHE A 78 5.28 -16.30 -9.25
N GLY A 79 4.38 -16.96 -8.52
CA GLY A 79 4.73 -17.85 -7.40
C GLY A 79 5.59 -19.05 -7.78
N PHE A 80 5.58 -19.45 -9.06
CA PHE A 80 6.45 -20.52 -9.56
C PHE A 80 7.95 -20.20 -9.41
N PHE A 81 8.35 -18.92 -9.37
CA PHE A 81 9.73 -18.50 -9.10
C PHE A 81 10.24 -18.97 -7.73
N GLY A 82 9.36 -19.04 -6.72
CA GLY A 82 9.72 -19.55 -5.39
C GLY A 82 9.89 -21.07 -5.33
N GLN A 83 9.37 -21.80 -6.33
CA GLN A 83 9.24 -23.26 -6.34
C GLN A 83 9.97 -23.92 -7.53
N LEU A 84 10.89 -23.21 -8.19
CA LEU A 84 11.61 -23.70 -9.38
C LEU A 84 12.31 -25.08 -9.20
N ASN A 85 12.67 -25.44 -7.97
CA ASN A 85 13.32 -26.72 -7.66
C ASN A 85 12.34 -27.89 -7.46
N ASN A 86 11.06 -27.61 -7.21
CA ASN A 86 10.06 -28.61 -6.81
C ASN A 86 9.01 -28.88 -7.90
N LEU A 87 8.83 -27.96 -8.84
CA LEU A 87 7.85 -28.06 -9.92
C LEU A 87 8.37 -28.94 -11.06
N SER A 88 7.46 -29.65 -11.72
CA SER A 88 7.77 -30.40 -12.94
C SER A 88 7.96 -29.46 -14.14
N ASN A 89 8.67 -29.93 -15.17
CA ASN A 89 8.89 -29.14 -16.39
C ASN A 89 7.56 -28.79 -17.11
N GLU A 90 6.55 -29.65 -17.01
CA GLU A 90 5.23 -29.42 -17.63
C GLU A 90 4.49 -28.28 -16.92
N GLU A 91 4.50 -28.26 -15.58
CA GLU A 91 3.89 -27.19 -14.78
C GLU A 91 4.59 -25.85 -14.99
N LEU A 92 5.93 -25.85 -15.09
CA LEU A 92 6.71 -24.65 -15.40
C LEU A 92 6.36 -24.10 -16.79
N GLN A 93 6.10 -24.98 -17.76
CA GLN A 93 5.71 -24.57 -19.11
C GLN A 93 4.33 -23.90 -19.11
N GLU A 94 3.37 -24.46 -18.38
CA GLU A 94 2.04 -23.85 -18.25
C GLU A 94 2.10 -22.51 -17.52
N ALA A 95 2.87 -22.41 -16.44
CA ALA A 95 3.03 -21.17 -15.68
C ALA A 95 3.70 -20.08 -16.52
N ALA A 96 4.77 -20.41 -17.26
CA ALA A 96 5.45 -19.48 -18.16
C ALA A 96 4.52 -19.00 -19.28
N LYS A 97 3.74 -19.90 -19.89
CA LYS A 97 2.75 -19.54 -20.92
C LYS A 97 1.67 -18.61 -20.36
N LYS A 98 1.18 -18.88 -19.15
CA LYS A 98 0.21 -17.99 -18.47
C LYS A 98 0.79 -16.60 -18.24
N LEU A 99 2.07 -16.51 -17.86
CA LEU A 99 2.74 -15.23 -17.63
C LEU A 99 2.95 -14.45 -18.93
N VAL A 100 3.42 -15.11 -20.00
CA VAL A 100 3.59 -14.50 -21.33
C VAL A 100 2.25 -14.02 -21.90
N ALA A 101 1.16 -14.77 -21.69
CA ALA A 101 -0.17 -14.34 -22.13
C ALA A 101 -0.70 -13.09 -21.39
N VAL A 102 -0.14 -12.76 -20.23
CA VAL A 102 -0.53 -11.57 -19.45
C VAL A 102 0.36 -10.37 -19.77
N TYR A 103 1.62 -10.60 -20.12
CA TYR A 103 2.62 -9.57 -20.43
C TYR A 103 3.26 -9.87 -21.79
N ASP A 104 2.45 -9.87 -22.84
CA ASP A 104 2.86 -10.18 -24.22
C ASP A 104 3.80 -9.12 -24.81
N ASP A 105 3.64 -7.86 -24.40
CA ASP A 105 4.51 -6.75 -24.81
C ASP A 105 5.92 -6.83 -24.18
N ASP A 106 6.06 -7.44 -23.00
CA ASP A 106 7.31 -7.41 -22.22
C ASP A 106 8.06 -8.76 -22.18
N LEU A 107 7.38 -9.89 -22.41
CA LEU A 107 7.95 -11.24 -22.27
C LEU A 107 7.87 -12.05 -23.56
N HIS A 108 8.97 -12.73 -23.90
CA HIS A 108 9.03 -13.58 -25.08
C HIS A 108 8.50 -15.01 -24.81
N GLU A 109 7.93 -15.66 -25.83
CA GLU A 109 7.42 -17.05 -25.76
C GLU A 109 8.48 -18.09 -25.33
N LEU A 110 9.76 -17.77 -25.49
CA LEU A 110 10.89 -18.61 -25.12
C LEU A 110 11.26 -18.54 -23.63
N LEU A 111 10.54 -17.75 -22.83
CA LEU A 111 10.74 -17.62 -21.39
C LEU A 111 10.84 -18.98 -20.67
N PHE A 112 10.04 -19.96 -21.07
CA PHE A 112 10.07 -21.30 -20.49
C PHE A 112 11.46 -21.97 -20.59
N VAL A 113 12.13 -21.84 -21.74
CA VAL A 113 13.45 -22.45 -21.98
C VAL A 113 14.50 -21.76 -21.12
N GLU A 114 14.44 -20.43 -21.03
CA GLU A 114 15.32 -19.66 -20.14
C GLU A 114 15.11 -20.05 -18.67
N ILE A 115 13.88 -20.25 -18.22
CA ILE A 115 13.56 -20.67 -16.85
C ILE A 115 14.20 -22.03 -16.53
N ILE A 116 14.14 -23.00 -17.44
CA ILE A 116 14.77 -24.32 -17.21
C ILE A 116 16.28 -24.16 -17.01
N HIS A 117 16.95 -23.46 -17.93
CA HIS A 117 18.39 -23.25 -17.83
C HIS A 117 18.78 -22.44 -16.59
N PHE A 118 17.98 -21.42 -16.25
CA PHE A 118 18.17 -20.61 -15.06
C PHE A 118 17.98 -21.40 -13.77
N SER A 119 16.99 -22.31 -13.73
CA SER A 119 16.75 -23.17 -12.56
C SER A 119 17.96 -24.04 -12.24
N GLU A 120 18.62 -24.57 -13.27
CA GLU A 120 19.83 -25.37 -13.12
C GLU A 120 21.03 -24.50 -12.73
N PHE A 121 21.14 -23.31 -13.33
CA PHE A 121 22.17 -22.33 -12.98
C PHE A 121 22.11 -21.92 -11.51
N ILE A 122 20.91 -21.64 -10.97
CA ILE A 122 20.73 -21.22 -9.57
C ILE A 122 21.12 -22.33 -8.58
N LYS A 123 20.88 -23.61 -8.90
CA LYS A 123 21.29 -24.73 -8.05
C LYS A 123 22.80 -24.74 -7.77
N LEU A 124 23.62 -24.34 -8.74
CA LEU A 124 25.09 -24.27 -8.59
C LEU A 124 25.54 -23.24 -7.55
N TYR A 125 24.73 -22.22 -7.31
CA TYR A 125 25.04 -21.12 -6.40
C TYR A 125 24.20 -21.14 -5.12
N SER A 126 23.31 -22.12 -4.96
CA SER A 126 22.45 -22.27 -3.78
C SER A 126 23.29 -22.36 -2.51
N LYS A 127 23.29 -21.26 -1.74
CA LYS A 127 23.91 -21.18 -0.42
C LYS A 127 22.82 -20.84 0.60
N PRO A 128 22.89 -21.41 1.81
CA PRO A 128 21.99 -21.00 2.88
C PRO A 128 22.18 -19.51 3.13
N THR A 129 21.13 -18.74 2.82
CA THR A 129 21.11 -17.28 2.91
C THR A 129 19.81 -16.89 3.61
N GLU A 130 19.83 -15.85 4.44
CA GLU A 130 18.65 -15.34 5.16
C GLU A 130 17.63 -14.60 4.25
N MET A 131 17.89 -14.59 2.95
CA MET A 131 17.21 -13.75 1.97
C MET A 131 16.14 -14.55 1.22
N SER A 132 15.05 -13.91 0.76
CA SER A 132 14.04 -14.62 -0.04
C SER A 132 14.63 -15.13 -1.35
N ASN A 133 14.11 -16.27 -1.83
CA ASN A 133 14.63 -16.94 -3.03
C ASN A 133 14.61 -16.02 -4.25
N GLU A 134 13.57 -15.21 -4.41
CA GLU A 134 13.40 -14.30 -5.54
C GLU A 134 14.41 -13.17 -5.53
N HIS A 135 14.68 -12.61 -4.36
CA HIS A 135 15.74 -11.63 -4.20
C HIS A 135 17.12 -12.27 -4.43
N PHE A 136 17.33 -13.51 -3.98
CA PHE A 136 18.56 -14.25 -4.21
C PHE A 136 18.82 -14.51 -5.69
N MET A 137 17.80 -14.90 -6.43
CA MET A 137 17.88 -15.10 -7.88
C MET A 137 18.28 -13.81 -8.60
N TYR A 138 17.60 -12.70 -8.29
CA TYR A 138 17.89 -11.40 -8.91
C TYR A 138 19.30 -10.90 -8.58
N LYS A 139 19.72 -11.02 -7.30
CA LYS A 139 21.07 -10.64 -6.87
C LYS A 139 22.15 -11.48 -7.57
N THR A 140 21.94 -12.80 -7.67
CA THR A 140 22.88 -13.70 -8.36
C THR A 140 23.03 -13.33 -9.83
N LEU A 141 21.94 -12.94 -10.47
CA LEU A 141 21.92 -12.56 -11.88
C LEU A 141 22.75 -11.28 -12.16
N ILE A 142 22.71 -10.32 -11.23
CA ILE A 142 23.56 -9.10 -11.29
C ILE A 142 25.02 -9.42 -10.94
N GLU A 143 25.28 -10.15 -9.87
CA GLU A 143 26.65 -10.44 -9.41
C GLU A 143 27.45 -11.30 -10.40
N LYS A 144 26.77 -12.11 -11.20
CA LYS A 144 27.38 -13.00 -12.20
C LYS A 144 27.38 -12.42 -13.61
N ASP A 145 26.81 -11.23 -13.80
CA ASP A 145 26.68 -10.56 -15.09
C ASP A 145 26.07 -11.46 -16.19
N VAL A 146 25.03 -12.23 -15.81
CA VAL A 146 24.32 -13.17 -16.70
C VAL A 146 23.00 -12.61 -17.24
N ILE A 147 22.80 -11.29 -17.11
CA ILE A 147 21.60 -10.58 -17.56
C ILE A 147 21.37 -10.77 -19.06
N SER A 148 22.44 -10.70 -19.84
CA SER A 148 22.42 -10.90 -21.29
C SER A 148 22.13 -12.35 -21.71
N ALA A 149 22.36 -13.33 -20.82
CA ALA A 149 22.04 -14.73 -21.07
C ALA A 149 20.59 -15.09 -20.73
N PHE A 150 19.98 -14.38 -19.78
CA PHE A 150 18.60 -14.63 -19.31
C PHE A 150 17.76 -13.34 -19.26
N PRO A 151 17.55 -12.66 -20.40
CA PRO A 151 16.87 -11.37 -20.42
C PRO A 151 15.40 -11.46 -19.98
N ASN A 152 14.67 -12.52 -20.38
CA ASN A 152 13.24 -12.64 -20.04
C ASN A 152 13.04 -12.97 -18.57
N VAL A 153 13.94 -13.80 -17.99
CA VAL A 153 13.94 -14.10 -16.55
C VAL A 153 14.24 -12.86 -15.73
N GLU A 154 15.19 -12.03 -16.18
CA GLU A 154 15.51 -10.78 -15.49
C GLU A 154 14.33 -9.82 -15.49
N ILE A 155 13.67 -9.63 -16.62
CA ILE A 155 12.48 -8.78 -16.75
C ILE A 155 11.38 -9.28 -15.82
N ALA A 156 11.07 -10.58 -15.85
CA ALA A 156 10.04 -11.18 -15.01
C ALA A 156 10.33 -11.05 -13.50
N LEU A 157 11.58 -11.29 -13.09
CA LEU A 157 12.00 -11.11 -11.68
C LEU A 157 11.96 -9.63 -11.27
N ARG A 158 12.38 -8.72 -12.14
CA ARG A 158 12.33 -7.28 -11.89
C ARG A 158 10.88 -6.82 -11.71
N MET A 159 9.96 -7.25 -12.57
CA MET A 159 8.53 -6.96 -12.44
C MET A 159 8.00 -7.44 -11.09
N TYR A 160 8.28 -8.69 -10.73
CA TYR A 160 7.82 -9.27 -9.46
C TYR A 160 8.31 -8.46 -8.25
N LEU A 161 9.62 -8.14 -8.20
CA LEU A 161 10.20 -7.36 -7.11
C LEU A 161 9.63 -5.93 -7.05
N VAL A 162 9.44 -5.28 -8.20
CA VAL A 162 8.88 -3.92 -8.26
C VAL A 162 7.42 -3.89 -7.84
N ILE A 163 6.61 -4.89 -8.23
CA ILE A 163 5.20 -4.99 -7.80
C ILE A 163 5.11 -5.06 -6.27
N MET A 164 5.99 -5.83 -5.63
CA MET A 164 6.02 -5.91 -4.16
C MET A 164 6.41 -4.57 -3.51
N VAL A 165 7.41 -3.87 -4.05
CA VAL A 165 7.89 -2.59 -3.50
C VAL A 165 6.88 -1.45 -3.72
N THR A 166 6.23 -1.42 -4.88
CA THR A 166 5.27 -0.36 -5.26
C THR A 166 4.03 -0.34 -4.36
N ASN A 167 3.60 -1.49 -3.83
CA ASN A 167 2.47 -1.51 -2.87
C ASN A 167 2.77 -0.68 -1.62
N CYS A 168 3.97 -0.84 -1.04
CA CYS A 168 4.39 -0.08 0.14
C CYS A 168 4.61 1.41 -0.17
N SER A 169 5.16 1.72 -1.35
CA SER A 169 5.41 3.12 -1.76
C SER A 169 4.10 3.89 -1.97
N SER A 170 3.11 3.24 -2.58
CA SER A 170 1.79 3.83 -2.84
C SER A 170 1.10 4.27 -1.54
N GLU A 171 1.19 3.48 -0.47
CA GLU A 171 0.62 3.88 0.83
C GLU A 171 1.29 5.13 1.41
N ARG A 172 2.62 5.23 1.25
CA ARG A 172 3.38 6.40 1.69
C ARG A 172 2.97 7.65 0.90
N THR A 173 2.85 7.55 -0.42
CA THR A 173 2.43 8.67 -1.27
C THR A 173 0.99 9.09 -0.97
N PHE A 174 0.05 8.15 -0.76
CA PHE A 174 -1.32 8.48 -0.33
C PHE A 174 -1.38 9.13 1.06
N SER A 175 -0.51 8.74 1.98
CA SER A 175 -0.38 9.39 3.28
C SER A 175 0.08 10.84 3.14
N ARG A 176 1.09 11.10 2.29
CA ARG A 176 1.54 12.46 1.94
C ARG A 176 0.43 13.26 1.26
N LEU A 177 -0.27 12.67 0.29
CA LEU A 177 -1.42 13.27 -0.38
C LEU A 177 -2.51 13.69 0.61
N LYS A 178 -2.78 12.87 1.63
CA LYS A 178 -3.74 13.21 2.70
C LYS A 178 -3.31 14.42 3.52
N ILE A 179 -2.00 14.62 3.72
CA ILE A 179 -1.46 15.80 4.39
C ILE A 179 -1.57 17.04 3.49
N ILE A 180 -1.21 16.92 2.21
CA ILE A 180 -1.31 17.99 1.21
C ILE A 180 -2.76 18.44 1.04
N LYS A 181 -3.66 17.47 0.91
CA LYS A 181 -5.12 17.65 0.89
C LYS A 181 -5.63 17.83 2.32
N ASN A 182 -5.14 18.87 3.00
CA ASN A 182 -5.59 19.19 4.36
C ASN A 182 -7.12 19.26 4.38
N ARG A 183 -7.76 18.58 5.34
CA ARG A 183 -9.22 18.43 5.47
C ARG A 183 -9.99 19.76 5.49
N LEU A 184 -9.32 20.87 5.81
CA LEU A 184 -9.89 22.22 5.86
C LEU A 184 -9.76 23.03 4.56
N ARG A 185 -9.01 22.54 3.57
CA ARG A 185 -8.69 23.26 2.32
C ARG A 185 -9.46 22.62 1.15
N THR A 186 -10.75 22.92 1.06
CA THR A 186 -11.67 22.30 0.09
C THR A 186 -11.59 22.89 -1.33
N THR A 187 -10.81 23.95 -1.56
CA THR A 187 -10.64 24.58 -2.88
C THR A 187 -9.17 24.62 -3.29
N MET A 188 -8.74 23.63 -4.09
CA MET A 188 -7.46 23.63 -4.80
C MET A 188 -7.65 23.03 -6.19
N ASN A 189 -7.08 23.66 -7.21
CA ASN A 189 -7.12 23.15 -8.59
C ASN A 189 -6.31 21.84 -8.70
N GLU A 190 -6.73 20.94 -9.59
CA GLU A 190 -6.10 19.64 -9.81
C GLU A 190 -4.63 19.77 -10.21
N ASP A 191 -4.31 20.73 -11.07
CA ASP A 191 -2.92 21.01 -11.49
C ASP A 191 -2.02 21.30 -10.29
N ARG A 192 -2.49 22.18 -9.39
CA ARG A 192 -1.74 22.57 -8.20
C ARG A 192 -1.57 21.40 -7.24
N LEU A 193 -2.59 20.54 -7.09
CA LEU A 193 -2.49 19.32 -6.31
C LEU A 193 -1.41 18.40 -6.89
N ASN A 194 -1.42 18.19 -8.20
CA ASN A 194 -0.46 17.32 -8.86
C ASN A 194 0.98 17.82 -8.65
N PHE A 195 1.24 19.11 -8.88
CA PHE A 195 2.57 19.69 -8.65
C PHE A 195 3.03 19.58 -7.19
N LEU A 196 2.16 19.87 -6.22
CA LEU A 196 2.48 19.70 -4.79
C LEU A 196 2.76 18.25 -4.41
N SER A 197 2.05 17.32 -5.04
CA SER A 197 2.22 15.89 -4.81
C SER A 197 3.57 15.42 -5.33
N VAL A 198 3.93 15.81 -6.56
CA VAL A 198 5.25 15.53 -7.14
C VAL A 198 6.36 16.12 -6.27
N MET A 199 6.26 17.39 -5.88
CA MET A 199 7.25 18.03 -4.99
C MET A 199 7.40 17.33 -3.64
N SER A 200 6.32 16.76 -3.10
CA SER A 200 6.36 16.04 -1.83
C SER A 200 6.87 14.60 -1.95
N ILE A 201 6.78 13.98 -3.14
CA ILE A 201 7.31 12.64 -3.42
C ILE A 201 8.81 12.75 -3.68
N GLU A 202 9.20 13.75 -4.48
CA GLU A 202 10.58 14.04 -4.88
C GLU A 202 11.22 15.08 -3.95
N SER A 203 10.89 15.07 -2.65
CA SER A 203 11.44 16.03 -1.69
C SER A 203 12.96 15.97 -1.64
N ASP A 204 13.53 14.78 -1.83
CA ASP A 204 14.97 14.55 -1.78
C ASP A 204 15.69 15.27 -2.93
N VAL A 205 15.03 15.41 -4.09
CA VAL A 205 15.54 16.18 -5.22
C VAL A 205 15.35 17.68 -4.98
N LEU A 206 14.21 18.07 -4.38
CA LEU A 206 13.91 19.47 -4.07
C LEU A 206 14.88 20.06 -3.03
N ASP A 207 15.34 19.25 -2.06
CA ASP A 207 16.32 19.68 -1.06
C ASP A 207 17.69 20.01 -1.68
N ASN A 208 18.00 19.46 -2.87
CA ASN A 208 19.22 19.76 -3.60
C ASN A 208 19.11 21.00 -4.51
N LEU A 209 17.91 21.60 -4.63
CA LEU A 209 17.65 22.76 -5.48
C LEU A 209 17.93 24.07 -4.71
N SER A 210 18.68 24.99 -5.35
CA SER A 210 18.93 26.33 -4.80
C SER A 210 17.67 27.19 -4.91
N PHE A 211 17.22 27.74 -3.78
CA PHE A 211 16.09 28.67 -3.79
C PHE A 211 16.40 29.97 -4.54
N ASP A 212 17.65 30.42 -4.52
CA ASP A 212 18.07 31.64 -5.19
C ASP A 212 17.92 31.50 -6.72
N ASP A 213 18.33 30.36 -7.28
CA ASP A 213 18.20 30.08 -8.71
C ASP A 213 16.73 30.04 -9.16
N ILE A 214 15.84 29.51 -8.30
CA ILE A 214 14.39 29.46 -8.56
C ILE A 214 13.79 30.87 -8.54
N ILE A 215 14.23 31.71 -7.60
CA ILE A 215 13.76 33.10 -7.49
C ILE A 215 14.17 33.88 -8.74
N ASP A 216 15.40 33.71 -9.20
CA ASP A 216 15.92 34.37 -10.40
C ASP A 216 15.18 33.90 -11.67
N ASP A 217 14.99 32.59 -11.88
CA ASP A 217 14.22 32.07 -13.03
C ASP A 217 12.74 32.54 -12.99
N PHE A 218 12.14 32.59 -11.80
CA PHE A 218 10.78 33.12 -11.64
C PHE A 218 10.72 34.61 -11.97
N ALA A 219 11.70 35.40 -11.52
CA ALA A 219 11.80 36.82 -11.81
C ALA A 219 11.99 37.07 -13.31
N GLU A 220 12.86 36.31 -13.99
CA GLU A 220 13.08 36.40 -15.43
C GLU A 220 11.83 36.05 -16.26
N LYS A 221 11.08 35.01 -15.86
CA LYS A 221 9.82 34.63 -16.52
C LYS A 221 8.72 35.68 -16.33
N LYS A 222 8.70 36.39 -15.20
CA LYS A 222 7.71 37.44 -14.91
C LYS A 222 8.09 38.78 -15.53
N SER A 223 9.38 39.10 -15.58
CA SER A 223 9.95 40.30 -16.22
C SER A 223 9.62 40.36 -17.72
N ARG A 224 9.62 39.21 -18.41
CA ARG A 224 9.22 39.08 -19.83
C ARG A 224 7.73 39.34 -20.13
N LYS A 225 6.89 39.67 -19.14
CA LYS A 225 5.52 40.17 -19.36
C LYS A 225 5.42 41.70 -19.39
N VAL A 226 6.53 42.42 -19.25
CA VAL A 226 6.56 43.88 -19.35
C VAL A 226 7.11 44.27 -20.74
N CYS A 227 6.33 45.13 -21.41
CA CYS A 227 6.51 45.74 -22.75
C CYS A 227 5.90 44.91 -23.91
N ASN A 228 5.04 45.45 -24.77
CA ASN A 228 5.09 46.78 -25.39
C ASN A 228 3.67 47.41 -25.50
N LEU A 229 3.50 48.63 -24.97
CA LEU A 229 2.47 49.58 -25.38
C LEU A 229 3.10 50.59 -26.34
#